data_AF-A0A9Q9N5Z9-F1
#
_entry.id   AF-A0A9Q9N5Z9-F1
#
_cell.length_a   1.000
_cell.length_b   1.000
_cell.length_c   1.000
_cell.angle_alpha   90.00
_cell.angle_beta   90.00
_cell.angle_gamma   90.00
#
_symmetry.space_group_name_H-M   'P 1'
#
loop_
_entity.id
_entity.type
_entity.pdbx_description
1 polymer ?
#
loop_
_entity_poly.entity_id
_entity_poly.type
_entity_poly.pdbx_seq_one_letter_code
_entity_poly.pdbx_strand_id
1 'polypeptide(L)'
;MSKYPSQLQDKFNLRFPDGMRDAIAERAKRNGRSMNSEIVQILEDALNKESSEEILYTDNDVAELLGVSVETIQKLTSALRENAETLKTVNVALKKITKG
;
A
#
# COMPACT_ATOMS: atom_id res chain seq x y z
N MET A 1 20.03 31.99 -25.70
CA MET A 1 19.03 31.68 -24.66
C MET A 1 18.91 30.17 -24.54
N SER A 2 19.09 29.61 -23.34
CA SER A 2 18.82 28.18 -23.11
C SER A 2 17.31 27.93 -23.20
N LYS A 3 16.92 26.80 -23.78
CA LYS A 3 15.49 26.41 -23.87
C LYS A 3 14.99 25.97 -22.50
N TYR A 4 13.75 26.29 -22.18
CA TYR A 4 13.10 25.80 -20.96
C TYR A 4 12.80 24.29 -21.09
N PRO A 5 12.82 23.51 -19.99
CA PRO A 5 12.56 22.06 -20.04
C PRO A 5 11.24 21.68 -20.71
N SER A 6 10.18 22.49 -20.53
CA SER A 6 8.87 22.29 -21.18
C SER A 6 8.92 22.43 -22.71
N GLN A 7 9.93 23.09 -23.26
CA GLN A 7 10.14 23.23 -24.70
C GLN A 7 10.86 22.02 -25.32
N LEU A 8 11.39 21.12 -24.48
CA LEU A 8 12.03 19.89 -24.90
C LEU A 8 11.07 18.68 -24.86
N GLN A 9 9.88 18.85 -24.26
CA GLN A 9 8.87 17.80 -24.16
C GLN A 9 8.10 17.65 -25.47
N ASP A 10 7.69 16.41 -25.75
CA ASP A 10 6.82 16.08 -26.89
C ASP A 10 5.46 16.75 -26.75
N LYS A 11 4.89 17.13 -27.90
CA LYS A 11 3.60 17.85 -27.97
C LYS A 11 2.64 17.10 -28.85
N PHE A 12 1.42 16.91 -28.35
CA PHE A 12 0.34 16.26 -29.07
C PHE A 12 -0.91 17.14 -29.08
N ASN A 13 -1.50 17.33 -30.26
CA ASN A 13 -2.72 18.10 -30.42
C ASN A 13 -3.94 17.21 -30.24
N LEU A 14 -4.67 17.40 -29.15
CA LEU A 14 -5.89 16.64 -28.83
C LEU A 14 -7.13 17.27 -29.48
N ARG A 15 -8.00 16.43 -30.06
CA ARG A 15 -9.34 16.82 -30.50
C ARG A 15 -10.35 16.29 -29.50
N PHE A 16 -10.87 17.16 -28.66
CA PHE A 16 -11.86 16.81 -27.65
C PHE A 16 -13.26 16.76 -28.27
N PRO A 17 -14.08 15.75 -27.94
CA PRO A 17 -15.52 15.81 -28.10
C PRO A 17 -16.12 16.98 -27.33
N ASP A 18 -17.35 17.34 -27.69
CA ASP A 18 -18.06 18.45 -27.04
C ASP A 18 -18.16 18.25 -25.51
N GLY A 19 -17.97 19.33 -24.77
CA GLY A 19 -17.97 19.35 -23.30
C GLY A 19 -16.79 18.66 -22.59
N MET A 20 -15.99 17.81 -23.26
CA MET A 20 -14.92 17.06 -22.60
C MET A 20 -13.79 17.97 -22.09
N ARG A 21 -13.47 19.04 -22.84
CA ARG A 21 -12.44 20.02 -22.45
C ARG A 21 -12.78 20.70 -21.12
N ASP A 22 -14.04 21.08 -20.94
CA ASP A 22 -14.52 21.77 -19.75
C ASP A 22 -14.56 20.82 -18.55
N ALA A 23 -14.98 19.56 -18.77
CA ALA A 23 -14.93 18.53 -17.75
C ALA A 23 -13.50 18.30 -17.20
N ILE A 24 -12.49 18.29 -18.08
CA ILE A 24 -11.08 18.19 -17.67
C ILE A 24 -10.63 19.47 -16.96
N ALA A 25 -11.05 20.65 -17.42
CA ALA A 25 -10.72 21.92 -16.78
C ALA A 25 -11.19 21.97 -15.32
N GLU A 26 -12.45 21.61 -15.08
CA GLU A 26 -13.04 21.60 -13.74
C GLU A 26 -12.41 20.54 -12.84
N ARG A 27 -12.07 19.37 -13.38
CA ARG A 27 -11.32 18.34 -12.64
C ARG A 27 -9.92 18.85 -12.25
N ALA A 28 -9.18 19.45 -13.19
CA ALA A 28 -7.86 20.02 -12.91
C ALA A 28 -7.91 21.11 -11.83
N LYS A 29 -8.92 21.99 -11.88
CA LYS A 29 -9.15 23.03 -10.88
C LYS A 29 -9.42 22.44 -9.49
N ARG A 30 -10.29 21.42 -9.40
CA ARG A 30 -10.55 20.70 -8.13
C ARG A 30 -9.29 20.07 -7.55
N ASN A 31 -8.39 19.59 -8.41
CA ASN A 31 -7.14 18.95 -8.01
C ASN A 31 -5.97 19.92 -7.80
N GLY A 32 -6.17 21.23 -8.01
CA GLY A 32 -5.10 22.24 -7.89
C GLY A 32 -3.98 22.08 -8.93
N ARG A 33 -4.28 21.54 -10.11
CA ARG A 33 -3.33 21.25 -11.19
C ARG A 33 -3.60 22.07 -12.44
N SER A 34 -2.58 22.23 -13.29
CA SER A 34 -2.79 22.71 -14.65
C SER A 34 -3.58 21.66 -15.45
N MET A 35 -4.35 22.10 -16.45
CA MET A 35 -5.07 21.19 -17.34
C MET A 35 -4.12 20.18 -18.01
N ASN A 36 -2.92 20.61 -18.42
CA ASN A 36 -1.93 19.73 -19.02
C ASN A 36 -1.45 18.66 -18.03
N SER A 37 -1.15 19.06 -16.78
CA SER A 37 -0.73 18.14 -15.72
C SER A 37 -1.83 17.13 -15.38
N GLU A 38 -3.10 17.53 -15.41
CA GLU A 38 -4.22 16.61 -15.17
C GLU A 38 -4.39 15.62 -16.33
N ILE A 39 -4.23 16.05 -17.58
CA ILE A 39 -4.26 15.16 -18.75
C ILE A 39 -3.13 14.11 -18.64
N VAL A 40 -1.91 14.54 -18.32
CA VAL A 40 -0.77 13.63 -18.14
C VAL A 40 -1.06 12.62 -17.03
N GLN A 41 -1.56 13.06 -15.86
CA GLN A 41 -1.92 12.14 -14.78
C GLN A 41 -2.97 11.11 -15.21
N ILE A 42 -4.02 11.53 -15.91
CA ILE A 42 -5.07 10.60 -16.38
C ILE A 42 -4.48 9.53 -17.30
N LEU A 43 -3.56 9.91 -18.20
CA LEU A 43 -2.87 8.98 -19.08
C LEU A 43 -1.93 8.05 -18.32
N GLU A 44 -1.16 8.57 -17.37
CA GLU A 44 -0.30 7.76 -16.49
C GLU A 44 -1.12 6.74 -15.70
N ASP A 45 -2.23 7.16 -15.09
CA ASP A 45 -3.12 6.27 -14.34
C ASP A 45 -3.70 5.17 -15.23
N ALA A 46 -4.10 5.50 -16.47
CA ALA A 46 -4.62 4.53 -17.42
C ALA A 46 -3.55 3.51 -17.87
N LEU A 47 -2.35 3.98 -18.22
CA LEU A 47 -1.24 3.13 -18.63
C LEU A 47 -0.73 2.26 -17.48
N ASN A 48 -0.70 2.80 -16.25
CA ASN A 48 -0.31 2.04 -15.06
C ASN A 48 -1.38 1.05 -14.62
N LYS A 49 -2.66 1.32 -14.92
CA LYS A 49 -3.76 0.38 -14.69
C LYS A 49 -3.71 -0.81 -15.65
N GLU A 50 -3.19 -0.62 -16.86
CA GLU A 50 -2.96 -1.72 -17.81
C GLU A 50 -1.70 -2.54 -17.46
N SER A 51 -0.68 -1.92 -16.85
CA SER A 51 0.55 -2.61 -16.41
C SER A 51 0.47 -3.21 -15.01
N SER A 52 -0.47 -2.75 -14.18
CA SER A 52 -0.99 -3.53 -13.06
C SER A 52 -1.96 -4.56 -13.62
N GLU A 53 -1.38 -5.55 -14.29
CA GLU A 53 -1.85 -6.93 -14.12
C GLU A 53 -2.28 -7.04 -12.64
N GLU A 54 -3.52 -7.45 -12.39
CA GLU A 54 -3.88 -8.02 -11.11
C GLU A 54 -2.66 -8.81 -10.63
N ILE A 55 -2.07 -8.44 -9.50
CA ILE A 55 -1.07 -9.30 -8.87
C ILE A 55 -1.86 -10.56 -8.53
N LEU A 56 -1.91 -11.47 -9.49
CA LEU A 56 -2.62 -12.73 -9.41
C LEU A 56 -1.71 -13.57 -8.54
N TYR A 57 -1.90 -13.45 -7.22
CA TYR A 57 -1.23 -14.31 -6.27
C TYR A 57 -1.44 -15.74 -6.73
N THR A 58 -0.35 -16.42 -7.03
CA THR A 58 -0.42 -17.85 -7.32
C THR A 58 -0.80 -18.57 -6.04
N ASP A 59 -1.35 -19.79 -6.16
CA ASP A 59 -1.61 -20.63 -4.99
C ASP A 59 -0.35 -20.84 -4.13
N ASN A 60 0.84 -20.80 -4.75
CA ASN A 60 2.12 -20.87 -4.05
C ASN A 60 2.42 -19.62 -3.21
N ASP A 61 2.15 -18.42 -3.73
CA ASP A 61 2.37 -17.17 -2.99
C ASP A 61 1.48 -17.11 -1.74
N VAL A 62 0.23 -17.58 -1.88
CA VAL A 62 -0.71 -17.70 -0.76
C VAL A 62 -0.25 -18.77 0.23
N ALA A 63 0.21 -19.93 -0.25
CA ALA A 63 0.70 -21.00 0.60
C ALA A 63 1.96 -20.60 1.40
N GLU A 64 2.88 -19.86 0.79
CA GLU A 64 4.08 -19.35 1.46
C GLU A 64 3.72 -18.34 2.56
N LEU A 65 2.83 -17.38 2.26
CA LEU A 65 2.36 -16.40 3.23
C LEU A 65 1.64 -17.07 4.42
N LEU A 66 0.79 -18.06 4.13
CA LEU A 66 0.12 -18.86 5.17
C LEU A 66 1.14 -19.65 6.00
N GLY A 67 2.16 -20.24 5.37
CA GLY A 67 3.24 -20.95 6.06
C GLY A 67 3.96 -20.07 7.08
N VAL A 68 4.37 -18.87 6.68
CA VAL A 68 5.02 -17.89 7.57
C VAL A 68 4.10 -17.49 8.74
N SER A 69 2.80 -17.35 8.48
CA SER A 69 1.83 -17.00 9.52
C SER A 69 1.69 -18.12 10.58
N VAL A 70 1.67 -19.39 10.15
CA VAL A 70 1.56 -20.55 11.05
C VAL A 70 2.79 -20.66 11.94
N GLU A 71 3.99 -20.48 11.40
CA GLU A 71 5.22 -20.52 12.18
C GLU A 71 5.25 -19.41 13.25
N THR A 72 4.81 -18.20 12.88
CA THR A 72 4.71 -17.07 13.81
C THR A 72 3.72 -17.35 14.94
N ILE A 73 2.56 -17.91 14.61
CA ILE A 73 1.54 -18.33 15.60
C ILE A 73 2.10 -19.40 16.54
N GLN A 74 2.83 -20.40 16.02
CA GLN A 74 3.45 -21.44 16.83
C GLN A 74 4.49 -20.85 17.81
N LYS A 75 5.35 -19.94 17.33
CA LYS A 75 6.33 -19.24 18.18
C LYS A 75 5.64 -18.44 19.29
N LEU A 76 4.61 -17.66 18.96
CA LEU A 76 3.84 -16.90 19.94
C LEU A 76 3.13 -17.80 20.97
N THR A 77 2.54 -18.91 20.52
CA THR A 77 1.87 -19.88 21.39
C THR A 77 2.86 -20.50 22.39
N SER A 78 4.07 -20.82 21.93
CA SER A 78 5.15 -21.37 22.75
C SER A 78 5.58 -20.38 23.83
N ALA A 79 5.83 -19.12 23.45
CA ALA A 79 6.21 -18.07 24.38
C ALA A 79 5.12 -17.78 25.43
N LEU A 80 3.85 -17.75 25.03
CA LEU A 80 2.73 -17.59 25.98
C LEU A 80 2.66 -18.73 26.99
N ARG A 81 2.92 -19.97 26.55
CA ARG A 81 2.94 -21.14 27.43
C ARG A 81 4.05 -21.03 28.47
N GLU A 82 5.25 -20.64 28.06
CA GLU A 82 6.37 -20.42 28.98
C GLU A 82 6.06 -19.31 30.00
N ASN A 83 5.51 -18.19 29.55
CA ASN A 83 5.10 -17.10 30.43
C ASN A 83 4.07 -17.58 31.47
N ALA A 84 3.09 -18.40 31.07
CA ALA A 84 2.09 -18.94 31.98
C ALA A 84 2.72 -19.83 33.06
N GLU A 85 3.71 -20.65 32.72
CA GLU A 85 4.45 -21.46 33.69
C GLU A 85 5.28 -20.59 34.64
N THR A 86 5.98 -19.58 34.12
CA THR A 86 6.71 -18.63 34.96
C THR A 86 5.79 -17.88 35.93
N LEU A 87 4.59 -17.48 35.50
CA LEU A 87 3.62 -16.84 36.40
C LEU A 87 3.12 -17.78 37.50
N LYS A 88 2.94 -19.08 37.20
CA LYS A 88 2.59 -20.07 38.23
C LYS A 88 3.71 -20.19 39.26
N THR A 89 4.97 -20.26 38.84
CA THR A 89 6.11 -20.41 39.76
C THR A 89 6.30 -19.16 40.62
N VAL A 90 6.18 -17.96 40.04
CA VAL A 90 6.22 -16.69 40.78
C VAL A 90 5.10 -16.62 41.82
N ASN A 91 3.86 -17.00 41.46
CA ASN A 91 2.74 -17.02 42.41
C ASN A 91 2.97 -17.99 43.58
N VAL A 92 3.59 -19.15 43.33
CA VAL A 92 3.96 -20.09 44.40
C VAL A 92 5.03 -19.49 45.32
N ALA A 93 6.05 -18.83 44.75
CA ALA A 93 7.09 -18.17 45.54
C ALA A 93 6.53 -17.04 46.41
N LEU A 94 5.66 -16.18 45.85
CA LEU A 94 5.00 -15.09 46.59
C LEU A 94 4.15 -15.62 47.75
N LYS A 95 3.42 -16.72 47.57
CA LYS A 95 2.66 -17.37 48.65
C LYS A 95 3.52 -17.91 49.79
N LYS A 96 4.77 -18.29 49.53
CA LYS A 96 5.71 -18.74 50.58
C LYS A 96 6.22 -17.56 51.41
N ILE A 97 6.54 -16.44 50.76
CA ILE A 97 7.08 -15.24 51.41
C ILE A 97 6.00 -14.54 52.26
N THR A 98 4.74 -14.56 51.83
CA THR A 98 3.63 -13.89 52.53
C THR A 98 3.01 -14.71 53.67
N LYS A 99 3.43 -15.96 53.87
CA LYS A 99 2.96 -16.86 54.95
C LYS A 99 3.99 -17.05 56.09
N GLY A 100 5.13 -16.36 56.05
CA GLY A 100 6.06 -16.21 57.17
C GLY A 100 5.90 -14.84 57.81
#